data_AF-A0A928Z441-F1
#
_entry.id   AF-A0A928Z441-F1
#
_cell.length_a   1.000
_cell.length_b   1.000
_cell.length_c   1.000
_cell.angle_alpha   90.00
_cell.angle_beta   90.00
_cell.angle_gamma   90.00
#
_symmetry.space_group_name_H-M   'P 1'
#
loop_
_entity.id
_entity.type
_entity.pdbx_description
1 polymer ?
#
loop_
_entity_poly.entity_id
_entity_poly.type
_entity_poly.pdbx_seq_one_letter_code
_entity_poly.pdbx_strand_id
1 'polypeptide(L)'
;MDKLFNYFWLLSLFTNFLNSAIFWGRAQSRIRQNPELRSGYIRLIRGFIVIMSIPWIIMGIGLETGQTDSLAAYFNPRSGNQAVLAWWISLWAVMGFYLYWIWYRNGAEKLVKHPGLLRGNPNDATVIRLGSTIAIILGFVIHLVLFQVPIKFGN
;
A
#
# COMPACT_ATOMS: atom_id res chain seq x y z
N MET A 1 -25.88 0.88 -7.74
CA MET A 1 -24.72 1.13 -6.86
C MET A 1 -23.53 0.23 -7.19
N ASP A 2 -23.77 -0.95 -7.78
CA ASP A 2 -22.72 -1.96 -8.08
C ASP A 2 -21.63 -1.50 -9.04
N LYS A 3 -21.96 -0.71 -10.08
CA LYS A 3 -20.96 -0.22 -11.05
C LYS A 3 -19.97 0.78 -10.46
N LEU A 4 -20.32 1.50 -9.40
CA LEU A 4 -19.44 2.51 -8.80
C LEU A 4 -18.27 1.85 -8.05
N PHE A 5 -18.54 0.69 -7.44
CA PHE A 5 -17.52 -0.12 -6.76
C PHE A 5 -16.52 -0.77 -7.72
N ASN A 6 -16.89 -0.97 -8.99
CA ASN A 6 -15.97 -1.47 -10.00
C ASN A 6 -14.87 -0.45 -10.36
N TYR A 7 -15.04 0.83 -10.01
CA TYR A 7 -14.00 1.85 -10.15
C TYR A 7 -13.19 2.08 -8.87
N PHE A 8 -13.31 1.20 -7.87
CA PHE A 8 -12.57 1.31 -6.62
C PHE A 8 -11.05 1.32 -6.84
N TRP A 9 -10.55 0.59 -7.85
CA TRP A 9 -9.13 0.60 -8.19
C TRP A 9 -8.64 1.98 -8.64
N LEU A 10 -9.44 2.73 -9.41
CA LEU A 10 -9.14 4.12 -9.79
C LEU A 10 -9.13 5.05 -8.57
N LEU A 11 -10.10 4.89 -7.67
CA LEU A 11 -10.16 5.67 -6.43
C LEU A 11 -8.92 5.42 -5.56
N SER A 12 -8.46 4.17 -5.47
CA SER A 12 -7.24 3.81 -4.77
C SER A 12 -5.98 4.41 -5.42
N LEU A 13 -5.88 4.37 -6.75
CA LEU A 13 -4.79 5.04 -7.47
C LEU A 13 -4.81 6.56 -7.23
N PHE A 14 -5.98 7.19 -7.36
CA PHE A 14 -6.16 8.61 -7.06
C PHE A 14 -5.72 8.94 -5.63
N THR A 15 -6.10 8.13 -4.66
CA THR A 15 -5.70 8.27 -3.25
C THR A 15 -4.18 8.18 -3.08
N ASN A 16 -3.50 7.27 -3.79
CA ASN A 16 -2.04 7.19 -3.79
C ASN A 16 -1.39 8.47 -4.35
N PHE A 17 -1.92 9.02 -5.44
CA PHE A 17 -1.43 10.28 -6.00
C PHE A 17 -1.67 11.46 -5.05
N LEU A 18 -2.84 11.54 -4.43
CA LEU A 18 -3.17 12.57 -3.44
C LEU A 18 -2.24 12.49 -2.22
N ASN A 19 -2.02 11.29 -1.66
CA ASN A 19 -1.07 11.08 -0.57
C ASN A 19 0.35 11.51 -0.95
N SER A 20 0.76 11.24 -2.18
CA SER A 20 2.07 11.64 -2.70
C SER A 20 2.20 13.15 -2.86
N ALA A 21 1.15 13.83 -3.31
CA ALA A 21 1.10 15.29 -3.36
C ALA A 21 1.15 15.90 -1.95
N ILE A 22 0.45 15.31 -0.98
CA ILE A 22 0.50 15.72 0.43
C ILE A 22 1.92 15.53 0.99
N PHE A 23 2.56 14.39 0.75
CA PHE A 23 3.95 14.13 1.14
C PHE A 23 4.89 15.16 0.53
N TRP A 24 4.73 15.46 -0.75
CA TRP A 24 5.52 16.48 -1.43
C TRP A 24 5.34 17.87 -0.82
N GLY A 25 4.08 18.27 -0.56
CA GLY A 25 3.76 19.53 0.10
C GLY A 25 4.40 19.65 1.48
N ARG A 26 4.34 18.60 2.30
CA ARG A 26 5.00 18.55 3.62
C ARG A 26 6.52 18.61 3.52
N ALA A 27 7.10 17.97 2.49
CA ALA A 27 8.55 17.97 2.26
C ALA A 27 9.10 19.35 1.88
N GLN A 28 8.31 20.23 1.23
CA GLN A 28 8.78 21.53 0.74
C GLN A 28 9.44 22.39 1.82
N SER A 29 8.82 22.50 2.99
CA SER A 29 9.36 23.30 4.09
C SER A 29 10.75 22.79 4.53
N ARG A 30 10.91 21.47 4.60
CA ARG A 30 12.17 20.81 4.98
C ARG A 30 13.24 20.94 3.90
N ILE A 31 12.87 20.79 2.64
CA ILE A 31 13.78 20.94 1.50
C ILE A 31 14.30 22.39 1.39
N ARG A 32 13.48 23.40 1.71
CA ARG A 32 13.95 24.79 1.75
C ARG A 32 14.99 25.04 2.84
N GLN A 33 14.83 24.40 4.00
CA GLN A 33 15.79 24.48 5.11
C GLN A 33 17.06 23.67 4.83
N ASN A 34 16.93 22.56 4.10
CA ASN A 34 17.98 21.59 3.84
C ASN A 34 17.82 21.03 2.41
N PRO A 35 18.45 21.66 1.40
CA PRO A 35 18.27 21.30 0.00
C PRO A 35 18.73 19.87 -0.37
N GLU A 36 19.69 19.31 0.36
CA GLU A 36 20.23 17.97 0.09
C GLU A 36 19.20 16.83 0.30
N LEU A 37 18.17 17.05 1.15
CA LEU A 37 17.08 16.10 1.35
C LEU A 37 16.18 15.91 0.12
N ARG A 38 16.20 16.83 -0.86
CA ARG A 38 15.28 16.81 -2.01
C ARG A 38 15.32 15.49 -2.77
N SER A 39 16.52 14.99 -3.04
CA SER A 39 16.71 13.75 -3.81
C SER A 39 16.14 12.53 -3.10
N GLY A 40 16.27 12.47 -1.76
CA GLY A 40 15.74 11.40 -0.94
C GLY A 40 14.21 11.42 -0.87
N TYR A 41 13.59 12.59 -0.68
CA TYR A 41 12.13 12.73 -0.74
C TYR A 41 11.56 12.30 -2.10
N ILE A 42 12.16 12.75 -3.21
CA ILE A 42 11.72 12.36 -4.56
C ILE A 42 11.76 10.83 -4.72
N ARG A 43 12.85 10.18 -4.27
CA ARG A 43 13.01 8.74 -4.36
C ARG A 43 11.96 7.99 -3.53
N LEU A 44 11.71 8.44 -2.30
CA LEU A 44 10.73 7.82 -1.40
C LEU A 44 9.30 7.97 -1.93
N ILE A 45 8.92 9.16 -2.39
CA ILE A 45 7.58 9.44 -2.92
C ILE A 45 7.34 8.68 -4.24
N ARG A 46 8.32 8.65 -5.15
CA ARG A 46 8.23 7.85 -6.39
C ARG A 46 8.11 6.36 -6.08
N GLY A 47 8.93 5.85 -5.15
CA GLY A 47 8.84 4.46 -4.70
C GLY A 47 7.47 4.13 -4.13
N PHE A 48 6.90 5.01 -3.31
CA PHE A 48 5.55 4.87 -2.78
C PHE A 48 4.51 4.78 -3.90
N ILE A 49 4.49 5.72 -4.85
CA ILE A 49 3.53 5.70 -5.97
C ILE A 49 3.64 4.39 -6.74
N VAL A 50 4.85 4.01 -7.16
CA VAL A 50 5.04 2.83 -8.01
C VAL A 50 4.61 1.57 -7.28
N ILE A 51 5.10 1.35 -6.06
CA ILE A 51 4.89 0.09 -5.33
C ILE A 51 3.44 -0.02 -4.84
N MET A 52 2.89 1.04 -4.25
CA MET A 52 1.52 1.01 -3.69
C MET A 52 0.44 0.97 -4.76
N SER A 53 0.77 1.24 -6.03
CA SER A 53 -0.19 1.18 -7.14
C SER A 53 -0.33 -0.21 -7.76
N ILE A 54 0.66 -1.09 -7.56
CA ILE A 54 0.69 -2.43 -8.19
C ILE A 54 -0.59 -3.23 -7.90
N PRO A 55 -1.06 -3.39 -6.64
CA PRO A 55 -2.25 -4.17 -6.37
C PRO A 55 -3.49 -3.58 -7.05
N TRP A 56 -3.61 -2.26 -7.07
CA TRP A 56 -4.78 -1.60 -7.68
C TRP A 56 -4.80 -1.75 -9.19
N ILE A 57 -3.63 -1.71 -9.85
CA ILE A 57 -3.54 -1.99 -11.29
C ILE A 57 -3.96 -3.42 -11.60
N ILE A 58 -3.51 -4.41 -10.80
CA ILE A 58 -3.90 -5.82 -10.99
C ILE A 58 -5.42 -5.99 -10.81
N MET A 59 -6.01 -5.37 -9.79
CA MET A 59 -7.45 -5.37 -9.58
C MET A 59 -8.20 -4.75 -10.77
N GLY A 60 -7.72 -3.61 -11.28
CA GLY A 60 -8.29 -2.95 -12.45
C GLY A 60 -8.27 -3.85 -13.68
N ILE A 61 -7.13 -4.50 -13.96
CA ILE A 61 -7.02 -5.45 -15.08
C ILE A 61 -8.05 -6.59 -14.93
N GLY A 62 -8.19 -7.18 -13.74
CA GLY A 62 -9.13 -8.29 -13.53
C GLY A 62 -10.60 -7.88 -13.72
N LEU A 63 -10.96 -6.66 -13.33
CA LEU A 63 -12.31 -6.10 -13.53
C LEU A 63 -12.58 -5.75 -14.99
N GLU A 64 -11.68 -5.04 -15.66
CA GLU A 64 -11.86 -4.58 -17.05
C GLU A 64 -11.80 -5.73 -18.06
N THR A 65 -11.07 -6.80 -17.75
CA THR A 65 -11.00 -8.00 -18.60
C THR A 65 -12.12 -9.01 -18.32
N GLY A 66 -13.00 -8.74 -17.36
CA GLY A 66 -14.08 -9.65 -16.97
C GLY A 66 -13.61 -10.92 -16.25
N GLN A 67 -12.36 -10.95 -15.75
CA GLN A 67 -11.87 -12.07 -14.93
C GLN A 67 -12.53 -12.09 -13.55
N THR A 68 -13.06 -10.96 -13.08
CA THR A 68 -13.83 -10.86 -11.84
C THR A 68 -15.10 -10.05 -12.07
N ASP A 69 -16.24 -10.53 -11.57
CA ASP A 69 -17.54 -9.89 -11.80
C ASP A 69 -17.75 -8.60 -10.99
N SER A 70 -17.04 -8.47 -9.86
CA SER A 70 -17.18 -7.31 -8.96
C SER A 70 -16.00 -7.18 -8.01
N LEU A 71 -15.91 -6.02 -7.34
CA LEU A 71 -14.97 -5.79 -6.24
C LEU A 71 -15.09 -6.85 -5.13
N ALA A 72 -16.32 -7.32 -4.84
CA ALA A 72 -16.58 -8.31 -3.79
C ALA A 72 -15.84 -9.64 -4.04
N ALA A 73 -15.58 -9.99 -5.30
CA ALA A 73 -14.83 -11.19 -5.66
C ALA A 73 -13.42 -11.22 -5.05
N TYR A 74 -12.76 -10.06 -4.91
CA TYR A 74 -11.41 -9.96 -4.32
C TYR A 74 -11.37 -10.28 -2.82
N PHE A 75 -12.52 -10.23 -2.14
CA PHE A 75 -12.67 -10.63 -0.74
C PHE A 75 -13.04 -12.11 -0.57
N ASN A 76 -13.20 -12.86 -1.68
CA ASN A 76 -13.37 -14.31 -1.66
C ASN A 76 -12.20 -15.03 -2.36
N PRO A 77 -11.03 -15.08 -1.72
CA PRO A 77 -9.84 -15.69 -2.30
C PRO A 77 -9.94 -17.22 -2.44
N ARG A 78 -10.88 -17.86 -1.75
CA ARG A 78 -11.17 -19.29 -1.86
C ARG A 78 -11.83 -19.68 -3.18
N SER A 79 -12.33 -18.70 -3.94
CA SER A 79 -12.90 -18.94 -5.27
C SER A 79 -11.90 -19.56 -6.24
N GLY A 80 -10.59 -19.50 -5.95
CA GLY A 80 -9.54 -20.00 -6.84
C GLY A 80 -9.34 -19.13 -8.09
N ASN A 81 -10.01 -17.98 -8.16
CA ASN A 81 -9.90 -17.05 -9.28
C ASN A 81 -8.47 -16.50 -9.40
N GLN A 82 -7.86 -16.63 -10.58
CA GLN A 82 -6.47 -16.27 -10.81
C GLN A 82 -6.20 -14.77 -10.62
N ALA A 83 -7.10 -13.88 -11.03
CA ALA A 83 -6.96 -12.44 -10.83
C ALA A 83 -7.03 -12.07 -9.34
N VAL A 84 -7.93 -12.72 -8.58
CA VAL A 84 -8.02 -12.54 -7.12
C VAL A 84 -6.75 -13.01 -6.42
N LEU A 85 -6.21 -14.18 -6.81
CA LEU A 85 -4.95 -14.69 -6.26
C LEU A 85 -3.77 -13.79 -6.61
N ALA A 86 -3.66 -13.33 -7.86
CA ALA A 86 -2.62 -12.39 -8.29
C ALA A 86 -2.65 -11.09 -7.49
N TRP A 87 -3.86 -10.56 -7.22
CA TRP A 87 -4.03 -9.39 -6.38
C TRP A 87 -3.53 -9.62 -4.95
N TRP A 88 -3.93 -10.71 -4.29
CA TRP A 88 -3.46 -11.05 -2.95
C TRP A 88 -1.95 -11.28 -2.89
N ILE A 89 -1.39 -12.00 -3.87
CA ILE A 89 0.06 -12.20 -3.99
C ILE A 89 0.77 -10.85 -4.11
N SER A 90 0.23 -9.90 -4.88
CA SER A 90 0.82 -8.58 -5.03
C SER A 90 0.81 -7.78 -3.72
N LEU A 91 -0.25 -7.86 -2.92
CA LEU A 91 -0.30 -7.26 -1.59
C LEU A 91 0.80 -7.84 -0.69
N TRP A 92 0.93 -9.17 -0.67
CA TRP A 92 1.96 -9.85 0.11
C TRP A 92 3.37 -9.52 -0.36
N ALA A 93 3.59 -9.42 -1.67
CA ALA A 93 4.86 -9.02 -2.24
C ALA A 93 5.22 -7.59 -1.84
N VAL A 94 4.26 -6.65 -1.87
CA VAL A 94 4.46 -5.26 -1.43
C VAL A 94 4.79 -5.21 0.07
N MET A 95 4.04 -5.93 0.92
CA MET A 95 4.27 -5.97 2.37
C MET A 95 5.62 -6.61 2.71
N GLY A 96 5.97 -7.73 2.08
CA GLY A 96 7.25 -8.41 2.26
C GLY A 96 8.42 -7.54 1.79
N PHE A 97 8.30 -6.92 0.62
CA PHE A 97 9.29 -5.96 0.12
C PHE A 97 9.47 -4.77 1.08
N TYR A 98 8.36 -4.23 1.60
CA TYR A 98 8.40 -3.14 2.57
C TYR A 98 9.12 -3.56 3.86
N LEU A 99 8.82 -4.72 4.44
CA LEU A 99 9.55 -5.23 5.61
C LEU A 99 11.03 -5.44 5.32
N TYR A 100 11.34 -6.08 4.20
CA TYR A 100 12.72 -6.31 3.80
C TYR A 100 13.47 -4.97 3.69
N TRP A 101 12.84 -3.97 3.08
CA TRP A 101 13.42 -2.64 2.93
C TRP A 101 13.62 -1.93 4.27
N ILE A 102 12.63 -1.98 5.16
CA ILE A 102 12.65 -1.37 6.50
C ILE A 102 13.75 -1.98 7.38
N TRP A 103 13.86 -3.31 7.40
CA TRP A 103 14.80 -4.02 8.28
C TRP A 103 16.22 -4.10 7.69
N TYR A 104 16.36 -4.38 6.40
CA TYR A 104 17.64 -4.78 5.81
C TYR A 104 18.23 -3.79 4.80
N ARG A 105 17.49 -2.75 4.37
CA ARG A 105 17.96 -1.76 3.36
C ARG A 105 17.97 -0.32 3.87
N ASN A 106 18.11 -0.16 5.18
CA ASN A 106 18.11 1.11 5.90
C ASN A 106 16.84 1.93 5.64
N GLY A 107 15.70 1.27 5.41
CA GLY A 107 14.44 1.94 5.11
C GLY A 107 13.93 2.75 6.29
N ALA A 108 14.04 2.21 7.50
CA ALA A 108 13.67 2.90 8.72
C ALA A 108 14.50 4.19 8.93
N GLU A 109 15.82 4.12 8.78
CA GLU A 109 16.72 5.27 8.88
C GLU A 109 16.40 6.33 7.83
N LYS A 110 16.07 5.89 6.60
CA LYS A 110 15.65 6.82 5.55
C LYS A 110 14.35 7.54 5.94
N LEU A 111 13.39 6.85 6.54
CA LEU A 111 12.14 7.49 6.99
C LEU A 111 12.38 8.46 8.16
N VAL A 112 13.24 8.12 9.11
CA VAL A 112 13.65 9.05 10.19
C VAL A 112 14.28 10.32 9.61
N LYS A 113 15.18 10.17 8.61
CA LYS A 113 15.84 11.30 7.93
C LYS A 113 14.90 12.14 7.07
N HIS A 114 13.70 11.65 6.75
CA HIS A 114 12.73 12.32 5.86
C HIS A 114 11.37 12.46 6.56
N PRO A 115 11.28 13.28 7.62
CA PRO A 115 10.03 13.48 8.36
C PRO A 115 8.94 14.06 7.46
N GLY A 116 7.68 13.79 7.81
CA GLY A 116 6.50 14.21 7.05
C GLY A 116 5.90 13.11 6.17
N LEU A 117 6.63 12.01 5.96
CA LEU A 117 6.14 10.82 5.25
C LEU A 117 5.34 9.86 6.14
N LEU A 118 5.67 9.80 7.43
CA LEU A 118 4.92 9.03 8.42
C LEU A 118 4.13 9.97 9.32
N ARG A 119 2.91 9.56 9.69
CA ARG A 119 2.12 10.27 10.70
C ARG A 119 2.84 10.20 12.05
N GLY A 120 2.89 11.33 12.76
CA GLY A 120 3.57 11.44 14.06
C GLY A 120 5.08 11.66 14.00
N ASN A 121 5.72 11.59 12.81
CA ASN A 121 7.14 11.84 12.60
C ASN A 121 8.06 11.12 13.63
N PRO A 122 8.03 9.78 13.70
CA PRO A 122 8.91 9.03 14.58
C PRO A 122 10.37 9.37 14.28
N ASN A 123 11.13 9.65 15.34
CA ASN A 123 12.56 9.98 15.27
C ASN A 123 13.48 8.77 15.54
N ASP A 124 12.90 7.61 15.83
CA ASP A 124 13.63 6.37 16.08
C ASP A 124 13.29 5.29 15.03
N ALA A 125 14.33 4.73 14.42
CA ALA A 125 14.23 3.67 13.43
C ALA A 125 13.65 2.38 14.04
N THR A 126 13.89 2.12 15.33
CA THR A 126 13.36 0.96 16.05
C THR A 126 11.84 1.02 16.15
N VAL A 127 11.28 2.19 16.46
CA VAL A 127 9.83 2.42 16.48
C VAL A 127 9.22 2.15 15.11
N ILE A 128 9.85 2.61 14.03
CA ILE A 128 9.37 2.37 12.66
C ILE A 128 9.40 0.88 12.32
N ARG A 129 10.47 0.17 12.66
CA ARG A 129 10.62 -1.28 12.43
C ARG A 129 9.55 -2.08 13.16
N LEU A 130 9.41 -1.86 14.46
CA LEU A 130 8.43 -2.57 15.29
C LEU A 130 7.00 -2.25 14.86
N GLY A 131 6.68 -0.96 14.66
CA GLY A 131 5.37 -0.53 14.20
C GLY A 131 5.00 -1.14 12.84
N SER A 132 5.94 -1.16 11.89
CA SER A 132 5.73 -1.80 10.57
C SER A 132 5.52 -3.31 10.69
N THR A 133 6.25 -3.97 11.58
CA THR A 133 6.13 -5.42 11.81
C THR A 133 4.78 -5.78 12.42
N ILE A 134 4.35 -5.03 13.45
CA ILE A 134 3.04 -5.22 14.08
C ILE A 134 1.92 -5.01 13.06
N ALA A 135 1.98 -3.92 12.27
CA ALA A 135 0.97 -3.63 11.25
C ALA A 135 0.83 -4.77 10.22
N ILE A 136 1.94 -5.40 9.83
CA ILE A 136 1.93 -6.50 8.87
C ILE A 136 1.45 -7.80 9.49
N ILE A 137 1.80 -8.10 10.74
CA ILE A 137 1.22 -9.23 11.48
C ILE A 137 -0.29 -9.08 11.58
N LEU A 138 -0.79 -7.89 11.93
CA LEU A 138 -2.23 -7.62 11.96
C LEU A 138 -2.89 -7.81 10.59
N GLY A 139 -2.26 -7.31 9.53
CA GLY A 139 -2.73 -7.53 8.15
C GLY A 139 -2.79 -9.02 7.78
N PHE A 140 -1.82 -9.82 8.22
CA PHE A 140 -1.79 -11.27 8.02
C PHE A 140 -2.89 -11.98 8.80
N VAL A 141 -3.15 -11.59 10.04
CA VAL A 141 -4.27 -12.12 10.81
C VAL A 141 -5.61 -11.81 10.14
N ILE A 142 -5.82 -10.57 9.68
CA ILE A 142 -7.03 -10.19 8.93
C ILE A 142 -7.18 -11.07 7.69
N HIS A 143 -6.11 -11.24 6.92
CA HIS A 143 -6.12 -12.11 5.75
C HIS A 143 -6.48 -13.56 6.08
N LEU A 144 -5.90 -14.14 7.13
CA LEU A 144 -6.25 -15.50 7.58
C LEU A 144 -7.74 -15.59 7.93
N VAL A 145 -8.30 -14.59 8.60
CA VAL A 145 -9.73 -14.54 8.90
C VAL A 145 -10.55 -14.50 7.61
N LEU A 146 -10.19 -13.67 6.63
CA LEU A 146 -10.87 -13.61 5.32
C LEU A 146 -10.77 -14.95 4.55
N PHE A 147 -9.64 -15.65 4.68
CA PHE A 147 -9.41 -16.97 4.09
C PHE A 147 -10.02 -18.12 4.90
N GLN A 148 -10.54 -17.87 6.11
CA GLN A 148 -11.12 -18.89 6.98
C GLN A 148 -12.64 -18.75 7.14
N VAL A 149 -13.15 -17.53 7.15
CA VAL A 149 -14.55 -17.21 7.40
C VAL A 149 -15.25 -16.88 6.07
N PRO A 150 -16.28 -17.62 5.66
CA PRO A 150 -17.05 -17.27 4.47
C PRO A 150 -17.79 -15.94 4.71
N ILE A 151 -17.44 -14.91 3.93
CA ILE A 151 -18.16 -13.64 3.94
C ILE A 151 -19.33 -13.74 2.98
N LYS A 152 -20.55 -13.67 3.52
CA LYS A 152 -21.76 -13.54 2.72
C LYS A 152 -21.98 -12.06 2.41
N PHE A 153 -21.75 -11.67 1.16
CA PHE A 153 -22.28 -10.40 0.66
C PHE A 153 -23.77 -10.61 0.36
N GLY A 154 -24.64 -9.76 0.89
CA GLY A 154 -26.10 -9.92 0.78
C GLY A 154 -26.57 -9.89 -0.69
N ASN A 155 -27.57 -10.72 -0.99
CA ASN A 155 -28.28 -10.74 -2.28
C ASN A 155 -29.17 -9.50 -2.44
#